data_AF-A0A2E0HTE8-F1
#
_entry.id   AF-A0A2E0HTE8-F1
#
_cell.length_a   1.000
_cell.length_b   1.000
_cell.length_c   1.000
_cell.angle_alpha   90.00
_cell.angle_beta   90.00
_cell.angle_gamma   90.00
#
_symmetry.space_group_name_H-M   'P 1'
#
loop_
_entity.id
_entity.type
_entity.pdbx_description
1 polymer ?
#
loop_
_entity_poly.entity_id
_entity_poly.type
_entity_poly.pdbx_seq_one_letter_code
_entity_poly.pdbx_strand_id
1 'polypeptide(L)'
;MSFITQVTISIVIYFIIRFSYKREKSLYISTLFSSFSYILMYLLSYKIINILPTIHFIVTGLSLLFLFIAYNEIIILERTVKKIKNGETINTDSFPIEKGYKVVFSLLGIGLFFLSLALISGLSMQSVFTANIIFKVIFTFIAWLIYLITLIGVKFFNFPIKYATRSLFVAMWAVLIAYYMNSYLIG
;
A
#
# COMPACT_ATOMS: atom_id res chain seq x y z
N MET A 1 -12.56 -15.28 7.81
CA MET A 1 -12.16 -14.93 6.43
C MET A 1 -10.64 -15.00 6.33
N SER A 2 -10.06 -15.27 5.15
CA SER A 2 -8.59 -15.26 5.02
C SER A 2 -8.07 -13.82 5.05
N PHE A 3 -6.86 -13.61 5.56
CA PHE A 3 -6.20 -12.30 5.60
C PHE A 3 -6.22 -11.60 4.22
N ILE A 4 -5.88 -12.33 3.15
CA ILE A 4 -5.87 -11.80 1.78
C ILE A 4 -7.28 -11.38 1.32
N THR A 5 -8.33 -12.13 1.71
CA THR A 5 -9.71 -11.77 1.36
C THR A 5 -10.16 -10.49 2.06
N GLN A 6 -9.71 -10.25 3.30
CA GLN A 6 -10.03 -9.01 4.01
C GLN A 6 -9.36 -7.81 3.34
N VAL A 7 -8.07 -7.91 3.01
CA VAL A 7 -7.33 -6.83 2.32
C VAL A 7 -7.93 -6.52 0.94
N THR A 8 -8.28 -7.55 0.17
CA THR A 8 -8.88 -7.37 -1.17
C THR A 8 -10.25 -6.71 -1.12
N ILE A 9 -11.13 -7.11 -0.17
CA ILE A 9 -12.43 -6.44 0.02
C ILE A 9 -12.23 -4.96 0.37
N SER A 10 -11.29 -4.63 1.25
CA SER A 10 -10.98 -3.23 1.57
C SER A 10 -10.47 -2.42 0.38
N ILE A 11 -9.70 -3.04 -0.52
CA ILE A 11 -9.26 -2.42 -1.78
C ILE A 11 -10.46 -2.16 -2.71
N VAL A 12 -11.39 -3.12 -2.82
CA VAL A 12 -12.61 -2.95 -3.62
C VAL A 12 -13.45 -1.80 -3.09
N ILE A 13 -13.62 -1.70 -1.76
CA ILE A 13 -14.33 -0.59 -1.11
C ILE A 13 -13.65 0.76 -1.44
N TYR A 14 -12.32 0.81 -1.42
CA TYR A 14 -11.59 2.01 -1.84
C TYR A 14 -11.98 2.42 -3.27
N PHE A 15 -11.98 1.50 -4.24
CA PHE A 15 -12.34 1.83 -5.63
C PHE A 15 -13.79 2.27 -5.79
N ILE A 16 -14.74 1.60 -5.12
CA ILE A 16 -16.16 1.96 -5.17
C ILE A 16 -16.35 3.41 -4.72
N ILE A 17 -15.74 3.79 -3.60
CA ILE A 17 -15.85 5.15 -3.06
C ILE A 17 -15.10 6.15 -3.95
N ARG A 18 -13.91 5.80 -4.42
CA ARG A 18 -13.06 6.64 -5.27
C ARG A 18 -13.75 7.00 -6.58
N PHE A 19 -14.41 6.03 -7.22
CA PHE A 19 -15.12 6.24 -8.49
C PHE A 19 -16.46 6.97 -8.30
N SER A 20 -17.18 6.67 -7.20
CA SER A 20 -18.48 7.29 -6.91
C SER A 20 -18.35 8.77 -6.51
N TYR A 21 -17.29 9.11 -5.77
CA TYR A 21 -17.09 10.47 -5.26
C TYR A 21 -16.03 11.20 -6.09
N LYS A 22 -16.43 12.05 -7.04
CA LYS A 22 -15.51 12.78 -7.94
C LYS A 22 -14.92 14.09 -7.38
N ARG A 23 -15.00 14.32 -6.06
CA ARG A 23 -14.51 15.55 -5.41
C ARG A 23 -13.02 15.46 -5.05
N GLU A 24 -12.35 16.61 -4.88
CA GLU A 24 -10.94 16.69 -4.44
C GLU A 24 -10.65 15.88 -3.16
N LYS A 25 -11.59 15.88 -2.20
CA LYS A 25 -11.47 15.15 -0.92
C LYS A 25 -11.72 13.64 -1.03
N SER A 26 -12.11 13.14 -2.19
CA SER A 26 -12.45 11.74 -2.43
C SER A 26 -11.34 10.77 -2.00
N LEU A 27 -10.08 11.13 -2.27
CA LEU A 27 -8.94 10.31 -1.90
C LEU A 27 -8.90 10.08 -0.38
N TYR A 28 -8.96 11.14 0.43
CA TYR A 28 -8.93 11.03 1.88
C TYR A 28 -10.12 10.27 2.46
N ILE A 29 -11.31 10.47 1.87
CA ILE A 29 -12.51 9.76 2.31
C ILE A 29 -12.40 8.27 1.97
N SER A 30 -12.03 7.94 0.73
CA SER A 30 -11.88 6.55 0.28
C SER A 30 -10.81 5.79 1.07
N THR A 31 -9.66 6.41 1.36
CA THR A 31 -8.60 5.78 2.16
C THR A 31 -9.05 5.54 3.60
N LEU A 32 -9.76 6.48 4.20
CA LEU A 32 -10.26 6.37 5.57
C LEU A 32 -11.33 5.29 5.71
N PHE A 33 -12.29 5.22 4.80
CA PHE A 33 -13.31 4.17 4.80
C PHE A 33 -12.70 2.78 4.55
N SER A 34 -11.74 2.69 3.63
CA SER A 34 -11.06 1.43 3.32
C SER A 34 -10.25 0.90 4.50
N SER A 35 -9.46 1.77 5.15
CA SER A 35 -8.67 1.39 6.32
C SER A 35 -9.53 1.03 7.53
N PHE A 36 -10.61 1.80 7.78
CA PHE A 36 -11.57 1.50 8.83
C PHE A 36 -12.27 0.16 8.59
N SER A 37 -12.71 -0.10 7.35
CA SER A 37 -13.32 -1.37 6.97
C SER A 37 -12.37 -2.54 7.19
N TYR A 38 -11.08 -2.39 6.86
CA TYR A 38 -10.08 -3.44 7.08
C TYR A 38 -9.95 -3.79 8.57
N ILE A 39 -9.77 -2.77 9.41
CA ILE A 39 -9.63 -2.93 10.86
C ILE A 39 -10.88 -3.61 11.45
N LEU A 40 -12.07 -3.15 11.05
CA LEU A 40 -13.33 -3.70 11.53
C LEU A 40 -13.49 -5.17 11.12
N MET A 41 -13.24 -5.51 9.86
CA MET A 41 -13.31 -6.88 9.37
C MET A 41 -12.30 -7.80 10.06
N TYR A 42 -11.11 -7.31 10.37
CA TYR A 42 -10.11 -8.06 11.11
C TYR A 42 -10.59 -8.34 12.54
N LEU A 43 -11.05 -7.32 13.27
CA LEU A 43 -11.55 -7.46 14.65
C LEU A 43 -12.76 -8.40 14.76
N LEU A 44 -13.69 -8.34 13.79
CA LEU A 44 -14.88 -9.20 13.80
C LEU A 44 -14.55 -10.68 13.49
N SER A 45 -13.48 -10.96 12.75
CA SER A 45 -13.17 -12.32 12.30
C SER A 45 -12.45 -13.16 13.36
N TYR A 46 -11.87 -12.57 14.40
CA TYR A 46 -11.10 -13.28 15.42
C TYR A 46 -11.76 -13.17 16.81
N LYS A 47 -12.22 -14.30 17.36
CA LYS A 47 -12.89 -14.37 18.67
C LYS A 47 -11.94 -14.22 19.88
N ILE A 48 -10.66 -14.55 19.73
CA ILE A 48 -9.63 -14.45 20.78
C ILE A 48 -8.55 -13.49 20.29
N ILE A 49 -8.36 -12.39 21.01
CA ILE A 49 -7.44 -11.32 20.64
C ILE A 49 -6.13 -11.50 21.40
N ASN A 50 -5.14 -12.14 20.76
CA ASN A 50 -3.76 -12.06 21.24
C ASN A 50 -3.15 -10.74 20.75
N ILE A 51 -2.58 -9.96 21.66
CA ILE A 51 -2.13 -8.58 21.38
C ILE A 51 -1.09 -8.52 20.25
N LEU A 52 -0.01 -9.33 20.34
CA LEU A 52 1.03 -9.33 19.31
C LEU A 52 0.46 -9.72 17.93
N PRO A 53 -0.15 -10.93 17.75
CA PRO A 53 -0.73 -11.40 16.47
C PRO A 53 -1.64 -10.37 15.82
N THR A 54 -2.53 -9.80 16.64
CA THR A 54 -3.51 -8.81 16.22
C THR A 54 -2.83 -7.57 15.65
N ILE A 55 -1.84 -7.01 16.35
CA ILE A 55 -1.12 -5.83 15.88
C ILE A 55 -0.38 -6.10 14.56
N HIS A 56 0.34 -7.22 14.45
CA HIS A 56 1.09 -7.54 13.24
C HIS A 56 0.17 -7.66 12.03
N PHE A 57 -0.92 -8.42 12.12
CA PHE A 57 -1.83 -8.59 10.99
C PHE A 57 -2.59 -7.29 10.63
N ILE A 58 -2.93 -6.45 11.62
CA ILE A 58 -3.51 -5.14 11.33
C ILE A 58 -2.49 -4.26 10.57
N VAL A 59 -1.28 -4.14 11.09
CA VAL A 59 -0.23 -3.30 10.51
C VAL A 59 0.18 -3.77 9.12
N THR A 60 0.33 -5.08 8.92
CA THR A 60 0.69 -5.66 7.61
C THR A 60 -0.40 -5.48 6.56
N GLY A 61 -1.66 -5.66 6.93
CA GLY A 61 -2.76 -5.43 5.99
C GLY A 61 -2.95 -3.95 5.66
N LEU A 62 -2.77 -3.05 6.63
CA LEU A 62 -2.74 -1.61 6.38
C LEU A 62 -1.58 -1.24 5.46
N SER A 63 -0.38 -1.80 5.65
CA SER A 63 0.76 -1.57 4.77
C SER A 63 0.46 -1.96 3.31
N LEU A 64 -0.06 -3.16 3.09
CA LEU A 64 -0.50 -3.64 1.77
C LEU A 64 -1.55 -2.73 1.14
N LEU A 65 -2.55 -2.33 1.92
CA LEU A 65 -3.64 -1.45 1.49
C LEU A 65 -3.11 -0.08 1.08
N PHE A 66 -2.29 0.58 1.91
CA PHE A 66 -1.71 1.89 1.60
C PHE A 66 -0.75 1.83 0.42
N LEU A 67 0.03 0.76 0.30
CA LEU A 67 0.93 0.54 -0.83
C LEU A 67 0.13 0.42 -2.14
N PHE A 68 -0.98 -0.31 -2.12
CA PHE A 68 -1.87 -0.45 -3.26
C PHE A 68 -2.56 0.86 -3.63
N ILE A 69 -3.06 1.62 -2.64
CA ILE A 69 -3.66 2.95 -2.88
C ILE A 69 -2.63 3.91 -3.47
N ALA A 70 -1.43 3.99 -2.88
CA ALA A 70 -0.38 4.87 -3.36
C ALA A 70 0.00 4.54 -4.81
N TYR A 71 0.14 3.26 -5.14
CA TYR A 71 0.40 2.82 -6.52
C TYR A 71 -0.66 3.32 -7.52
N ASN A 72 -1.95 3.16 -7.19
CA ASN A 72 -3.04 3.62 -8.07
C ASN A 72 -3.06 5.14 -8.26
N GLU A 73 -2.85 5.89 -7.19
CA GLU A 73 -2.84 7.35 -7.25
C GLU A 73 -1.67 7.89 -8.08
N ILE A 74 -0.51 7.23 -8.01
CA ILE A 74 0.63 7.60 -8.86
C ILE A 74 0.32 7.32 -10.34
N ILE A 75 -0.36 6.22 -10.66
CA ILE A 75 -0.80 5.96 -12.04
C ILE A 75 -1.76 7.04 -12.53
N ILE A 76 -2.72 7.45 -11.71
CA ILE A 76 -3.67 8.51 -12.07
C ILE A 76 -2.91 9.80 -12.33
N LEU A 77 -1.94 10.15 -11.47
CA LEU A 77 -1.08 11.32 -11.63
C LEU A 77 -0.18 11.24 -12.87
N GLU A 78 0.40 10.08 -13.17
CA GLU A 78 1.21 9.90 -14.38
C GLU A 78 0.36 10.07 -15.65
N ARG A 79 -0.88 9.58 -15.65
CA ARG A 79 -1.82 9.76 -16.77
C ARG A 79 -2.18 11.23 -16.97
N THR A 80 -2.43 11.99 -15.90
CA THR A 80 -2.75 13.43 -16.01
C THR A 80 -1.56 14.23 -16.53
N VAL A 81 -0.34 13.96 -16.02
CA VAL A 81 0.90 14.60 -16.51
C VAL A 81 1.14 14.29 -17.99
N LYS A 82 0.88 13.05 -18.42
CA LYS A 82 1.03 12.66 -19.84
C LYS A 82 0.03 13.38 -20.74
N LYS A 83 -1.24 13.51 -20.33
CA LYS A 83 -2.27 14.25 -21.09
C LYS A 83 -1.90 15.72 -21.29
N ILE A 84 -1.38 16.37 -20.25
CA ILE A 84 -0.88 17.75 -20.32
C ILE A 84 0.27 17.86 -21.30
N LYS A 85 1.24 16.95 -21.21
CA LYS A 85 2.39 16.93 -22.12
C LYS A 85 1.97 16.74 -23.58
N ASN A 86 0.86 16.06 -23.82
CA ASN A 86 0.28 15.83 -25.15
C ASN A 86 -0.60 16.99 -25.63
N GLY A 87 -0.77 18.07 -24.86
CA GLY A 87 -1.58 19.22 -25.23
C GLY A 87 -3.10 18.97 -25.19
N GLU A 88 -3.55 17.86 -24.61
CA GLU A 88 -4.98 17.63 -24.36
C GLU A 88 -5.45 18.62 -23.29
N THR A 89 -6.37 19.53 -23.64
CA THR A 89 -6.96 20.46 -22.68
C THR A 89 -7.68 19.66 -21.60
N ILE A 90 -7.15 19.72 -20.39
CA ILE A 90 -7.85 19.21 -19.22
C ILE A 90 -9.12 20.05 -19.10
N ASN A 91 -10.26 19.47 -19.46
CA ASN A 91 -11.55 19.95 -19.01
C ASN A 91 -11.47 20.07 -17.48
N THR A 92 -11.25 21.29 -16.98
CA THR A 92 -11.56 21.89 -15.67
C THR A 92 -11.73 21.03 -14.40
N ASP A 93 -11.22 19.80 -14.34
CA ASP A 93 -11.25 18.96 -13.14
C ASP A 93 -10.03 19.27 -12.24
N SER A 94 -10.12 20.46 -11.64
CA SER A 94 -10.08 20.73 -10.20
C SER A 94 -8.96 20.16 -9.30
N PHE A 95 -7.83 19.63 -9.78
CA PHE A 95 -6.72 19.33 -8.85
C PHE A 95 -5.35 19.73 -9.39
N PRO A 96 -4.65 20.69 -8.74
CA PRO A 96 -3.32 21.08 -9.18
C PRO A 96 -2.35 19.91 -8.97
N ILE A 97 -1.56 19.65 -10.00
CA ILE A 97 -0.62 18.52 -10.10
C ILE A 97 0.31 18.48 -8.89
N GLU A 98 0.83 19.63 -8.46
CA GLU A 98 1.71 19.78 -7.30
C GLU A 98 1.07 19.28 -5.99
N LYS A 99 -0.22 19.58 -5.77
CA LYS A 99 -0.95 19.01 -4.64
C LYS A 99 -1.08 17.49 -4.80
N GLY A 100 -1.31 16.99 -6.02
CA GLY A 100 -1.33 15.56 -6.33
C GLY A 100 -0.03 14.86 -5.91
N TYR A 101 1.11 15.42 -6.28
CA TYR A 101 2.43 14.94 -5.83
C TYR A 101 2.56 14.95 -4.31
N LYS A 102 2.15 16.04 -3.64
CA LYS A 102 2.24 16.13 -2.17
C LYS A 102 1.39 15.08 -1.47
N VAL A 103 0.18 14.81 -1.99
CA VAL A 103 -0.73 13.79 -1.46
C VAL A 103 -0.18 12.39 -1.65
N VAL A 104 0.26 12.07 -2.87
CA VAL A 104 0.92 10.80 -3.20
C VAL A 104 2.14 10.58 -2.30
N PHE A 105 2.98 11.58 -2.14
CA PHE A 105 4.17 11.50 -1.31
C PHE A 105 3.83 11.24 0.16
N SER A 106 2.78 11.90 0.67
CA SER A 106 2.27 11.66 2.02
C SER A 106 1.72 10.23 2.18
N LEU A 107 0.95 9.72 1.21
CA LEU A 107 0.47 8.34 1.20
C LEU A 107 1.62 7.33 1.17
N LEU A 108 2.64 7.60 0.37
CA LEU A 108 3.84 6.78 0.32
C LEU A 108 4.49 6.73 1.70
N GLY A 109 4.78 7.87 2.32
CA GLY A 109 5.36 7.93 3.66
C GLY A 109 4.56 7.13 4.71
N ILE A 110 3.23 7.21 4.67
CA ILE A 110 2.34 6.44 5.55
C ILE A 110 2.48 4.93 5.28
N GLY A 111 2.48 4.51 4.01
CA GLY A 111 2.68 3.11 3.63
C GLY A 111 4.02 2.55 4.10
N LEU A 112 5.10 3.32 3.98
CA LEU A 112 6.43 2.95 4.47
C LEU A 112 6.44 2.79 5.99
N PHE A 113 5.78 3.70 6.70
CA PHE A 113 5.68 3.66 8.16
C PHE A 113 4.94 2.39 8.64
N PHE A 114 3.86 2.01 7.98
CA PHE A 114 3.21 0.73 8.29
C PHE A 114 4.09 -0.47 7.90
N LEU A 115 4.86 -0.38 6.81
CA LEU A 115 5.76 -1.45 6.41
C LEU A 115 6.92 -1.65 7.41
N SER A 116 7.47 -0.57 7.98
CA SER A 116 8.50 -0.68 9.02
C SER A 116 7.94 -1.28 10.32
N LEU A 117 6.74 -0.86 10.74
CA LEU A 117 6.04 -1.48 11.86
C LEU A 117 5.74 -2.96 11.60
N ALA A 118 5.40 -3.33 10.36
CA ALA A 118 5.16 -4.72 9.96
C ALA A 118 6.42 -5.58 10.10
N LEU A 119 7.59 -5.05 9.70
CA LEU A 119 8.88 -5.73 9.89
C LEU A 119 9.22 -5.92 11.37
N ILE A 120 9.08 -4.86 12.18
CA ILE A 120 9.37 -4.92 13.62
C ILE A 120 8.46 -5.93 14.32
N SER A 121 7.15 -5.88 14.02
CA SER A 121 6.17 -6.79 14.61
C SER A 121 6.30 -8.23 14.10
N GLY A 122 6.75 -8.42 12.85
CA GLY A 122 6.99 -9.76 12.30
C GLY A 122 8.20 -10.44 12.95
N LEU A 123 9.29 -9.70 13.13
CA LEU A 123 10.48 -10.22 13.80
C LEU A 123 10.23 -10.52 15.28
N SER A 124 9.38 -9.75 15.96
CA SER A 124 9.09 -9.97 17.39
C SER A 124 8.16 -11.15 17.67
N MET A 125 7.43 -11.66 16.67
CA MET A 125 6.56 -12.84 16.82
C MET A 125 7.30 -14.16 16.78
N GLN A 126 8.43 -14.20 16.09
CA GLN A 126 9.07 -15.46 15.78
C GLN A 126 10.02 -15.88 16.90
N SER A 127 9.70 -17.01 17.54
CA SER A 127 10.65 -17.74 18.38
C SER A 127 11.45 -18.80 17.60
N VAL A 128 10.90 -19.30 16.48
CA VAL A 128 11.53 -20.30 15.61
C VAL A 128 11.46 -19.84 14.15
N PHE A 129 12.62 -19.71 13.52
CA PHE A 129 12.73 -19.36 12.10
C PHE A 129 12.62 -20.61 11.22
N THR A 130 11.45 -20.83 10.63
CA THR A 130 11.31 -21.81 9.53
C THR A 130 11.65 -21.15 8.20
N ALA A 131 12.00 -21.95 7.19
CA ALA A 131 12.37 -21.46 5.86
C ALA A 131 11.31 -20.51 5.27
N ASN A 132 10.01 -20.81 5.44
CA ASN A 132 8.90 -20.00 4.93
C ASN A 132 8.88 -18.59 5.54
N ILE A 133 9.19 -18.49 6.82
CA ILE A 133 9.26 -17.20 7.53
C ILE A 133 10.47 -16.42 7.05
N ILE A 134 11.62 -17.07 6.91
CA ILE A 134 12.86 -16.44 6.42
C ILE A 134 12.62 -15.81 5.04
N PHE A 135 11.99 -16.54 4.11
CA PHE A 135 11.63 -15.98 2.81
C PHE A 135 10.69 -14.78 2.93
N LYS A 136 9.68 -14.83 3.81
CA LYS A 136 8.76 -13.71 4.04
C LYS A 136 9.50 -12.47 4.54
N VAL A 137 10.44 -12.62 5.47
CA VAL A 137 11.27 -11.52 5.98
C VAL A 137 12.16 -10.95 4.88
N ILE A 138 12.80 -11.80 4.06
CA ILE A 138 13.65 -11.35 2.96
C ILE A 138 12.85 -10.55 1.93
N PHE A 139 11.70 -11.06 1.47
CA PHE A 139 10.88 -10.36 0.47
C PHE A 139 10.28 -9.06 1.00
N THR A 140 9.84 -9.04 2.26
CA THR A 140 9.34 -7.81 2.89
C THR A 140 10.46 -6.79 3.12
N PHE A 141 11.68 -7.23 3.43
CA PHE A 141 12.85 -6.37 3.54
C PHE A 141 13.28 -5.78 2.18
N ILE A 142 13.28 -6.58 1.11
CA ILE A 142 13.52 -6.10 -0.25
C ILE A 142 12.47 -5.06 -0.64
N ALA A 143 11.19 -5.34 -0.37
CA ALA A 143 10.12 -4.38 -0.62
C ALA A 143 10.33 -3.08 0.15
N TRP A 144 10.75 -3.17 1.42
CA TRP A 144 11.08 -2.01 2.24
C TRP A 144 12.23 -1.17 1.67
N LEU A 145 13.30 -1.81 1.22
CA LEU A 145 14.42 -1.11 0.57
C LEU A 145 13.99 -0.38 -0.70
N ILE A 146 13.23 -1.05 -1.58
CA ILE A 146 12.71 -0.43 -2.80
C ILE A 146 11.86 0.78 -2.42
N TYR A 147 10.94 0.61 -1.47
CA TYR A 147 10.04 1.66 -1.03
C TYR A 147 10.79 2.86 -0.43
N LEU A 148 11.84 2.61 0.36
CA LEU A 148 12.70 3.65 0.93
C LEU A 148 13.46 4.41 -0.16
N ILE A 149 14.06 3.69 -1.12
CA ILE A 149 14.77 4.30 -2.26
C ILE A 149 13.81 5.15 -3.09
N THR A 150 12.56 4.72 -3.30
CA THR A 150 11.59 5.54 -4.05
C THR A 150 11.25 6.84 -3.35
N LEU A 151 11.08 6.81 -2.02
CA LEU A 151 10.76 8.01 -1.24
C LEU A 151 11.92 9.01 -1.27
N ILE A 152 13.16 8.52 -1.08
CA ILE A 152 14.37 9.36 -1.17
C ILE A 152 14.55 9.89 -2.59
N GLY A 153 14.40 9.04 -3.60
CA GLY A 153 14.56 9.37 -5.02
C GLY A 153 13.59 10.46 -5.49
N VAL A 154 12.34 10.41 -5.03
CA VAL A 154 11.35 11.45 -5.34
C VAL A 154 11.62 12.75 -4.56
N LYS A 155 12.01 12.66 -3.27
CA LYS A 155 12.18 13.86 -2.42
C LYS A 155 13.46 14.64 -2.72
N PHE A 156 14.58 13.96 -2.93
CA PHE A 156 15.91 14.58 -3.01
C PHE A 156 16.46 14.63 -4.43
N PHE A 157 16.13 13.66 -5.28
CA PHE A 157 16.69 13.54 -6.64
C PHE A 157 15.70 13.91 -7.75
N ASN A 158 14.50 14.37 -7.40
CA ASN A 158 13.43 14.73 -8.36
C ASN A 158 13.20 13.65 -9.44
N PHE A 159 13.25 12.37 -9.06
CA PHE A 159 13.04 11.30 -10.03
C PHE A 159 11.68 11.44 -10.73
N PRO A 160 11.63 11.27 -12.06
CA PRO A 160 10.37 11.37 -12.78
C PRO A 160 9.43 10.26 -12.30
N ILE A 161 8.15 10.60 -12.16
CA ILE A 161 7.11 9.72 -11.61
C ILE A 161 7.13 8.32 -12.25
N LYS A 162 7.46 8.25 -13.54
CA LYS A 162 7.57 6.99 -14.30
C LYS A 162 8.50 5.95 -13.66
N TYR A 163 9.56 6.37 -12.97
CA TYR A 163 10.43 5.43 -12.24
C TYR A 163 9.84 5.05 -10.89
N ALA A 164 9.14 5.98 -10.22
CA ALA A 164 8.43 5.71 -8.98
C ALA A 164 7.28 4.70 -9.18
N THR A 165 6.51 4.80 -10.28
CA THR A 165 5.44 3.81 -10.59
C THR A 165 5.99 2.41 -10.78
N ARG A 166 7.08 2.28 -11.55
CA ARG A 166 7.70 0.98 -11.84
C ARG A 166 8.26 0.32 -10.58
N SER A 167 8.96 1.08 -9.74
CA SER A 167 9.56 0.56 -8.51
C SER A 167 8.51 0.20 -7.46
N LEU A 168 7.45 0.99 -7.29
CA LEU A 168 6.36 0.64 -6.39
C LEU A 168 5.57 -0.59 -6.84
N PHE A 169 5.43 -0.79 -8.15
CA PHE A 169 4.85 -2.03 -8.67
C PHE A 169 5.68 -3.25 -8.25
N VAL A 170 7.01 -3.18 -8.37
CA VAL A 170 7.90 -4.25 -7.93
C VAL A 170 7.78 -4.49 -6.42
N ALA A 171 7.73 -3.42 -5.62
CA ALA A 171 7.52 -3.53 -4.18
C ALA A 171 6.18 -4.21 -3.84
N MET A 172 5.10 -3.88 -4.55
CA MET A 172 3.79 -4.50 -4.36
C MET A 172 3.82 -6.02 -4.59
N TRP A 173 4.41 -6.44 -5.70
CA TRP A 173 4.53 -7.87 -6.02
C TRP A 173 5.42 -8.59 -5.04
N ALA A 174 6.54 -7.99 -4.61
CA ALA A 174 7.42 -8.58 -3.60
C ALA A 174 6.67 -8.88 -2.29
N VAL A 175 5.83 -7.94 -1.81
CA VAL A 175 5.02 -8.16 -0.59
C VAL A 175 3.95 -9.22 -0.84
N LEU A 176 3.23 -9.18 -1.96
CA LEU A 176 2.21 -10.20 -2.27
C LEU A 176 2.81 -11.61 -2.35
N ILE A 177 3.95 -11.76 -3.02
CA ILE A 177 4.69 -13.03 -3.11
C ILE A 177 5.07 -13.51 -1.71
N ALA A 178 5.55 -12.62 -0.83
CA ALA A 178 5.89 -12.98 0.55
C ALA A 178 4.72 -13.60 1.35
N TYR A 179 3.49 -13.13 1.11
CA TYR A 179 2.29 -13.64 1.78
C TYR A 179 1.67 -14.85 1.08
N TYR A 180 1.71 -14.93 -0.25
CA TYR A 180 1.19 -16.06 -1.02
C TYR A 180 2.12 -17.29 -1.01
N MET A 181 3.45 -17.11 -1.00
CA MET A 181 4.39 -18.25 -0.94
C MET A 181 4.21 -19.11 0.32
N ASN A 182 3.56 -18.56 1.36
CA ASN A 182 3.22 -19.31 2.56
C ASN A 182 2.30 -20.51 2.29
N SER A 183 1.46 -20.49 1.24
CA SER A 183 0.58 -21.62 0.91
C SER A 183 1.23 -22.68 0.03
N TYR A 184 2.31 -22.35 -0.69
CA TYR A 184 2.92 -23.25 -1.69
C TYR A 184 4.11 -24.05 -1.16
N LEU A 185 4.69 -23.67 -0.02
CA LEU A 185 5.78 -24.41 0.65
C LEU A 185 5.28 -25.42 1.70
N ILE A 186 3.97 -25.69 1.73
CA ILE A 186 3.31 -26.72 2.57
C ILE A 186 2.71 -27.84 1.67
N GLY A 187 3.13 -27.89 0.40
CA GLY A 187 2.94 -29.04 -0.48
C GLY A 187 4.11 -29.99 -0.38
#